data_AF-A0A1I7A6J0-F1
#
_entry.id   AF-A0A1I7A6J0-F1
#
_cell.length_a   1.000
_cell.length_b   1.000
_cell.length_c   1.000
_cell.angle_alpha   90.00
_cell.angle_beta   90.00
_cell.angle_gamma   90.00
#
_symmetry.space_group_name_H-M   'P 1'
#
loop_
_entity.id
_entity.type
_entity.pdbx_description
1 polymer ?
#
loop_
_entity_poly.entity_id
_entity_poly.type
_entity_poly.pdbx_seq_one_letter_code
_entity_poly.pdbx_strand_id
1 'polypeptide(L)'
;MRKLNFYEFSKTLPILFLFLLVACGSSHEEKSDTENIEATGEIIAELTSPPFAPKPIGSRPARKVIVDMEILEQEMEMANGVSYIYWTFGGTVPGSFIRTRLGDEVEFTLKNHPENKLPHNIDLHAVTGPGGGATSSFVAPGHEITFSFKTLNPGLYVYHCATAPVGMHIANGMYGLILVEPPGGLPLVDKEFYVMQGDFYTKGNHGDPGLQPFDMQKAVDEDADYVVFNGNTHALVGDDALTANVGETIRLFVGNGGPNLTSAFHVIGEIFDRVHVEGGDLVNHNVQTTNIPPGGAAMVEFEVEAPGTLVLVDHAIFRAFNKGALGMLKVEGSENSKVYSGTIQEGIYQPEGGTIQEMPGAGPAPAQPTAASLDERIDLGKQIYAQTCLACHQAEGQGIPSAFPPLANSDFLNADVDRAIGIVLHGLSGEITVNGSTYNSVMTAQTLSDEEVANVLTYVYNSWGNNGTEVTPVMVTRVKSSH
;
A
#
# COMPACT_ATOMS: atom_id res chain seq x y z
N MET A 1 -66.81 -4.81 75.36
CA MET A 1 -66.24 -6.11 75.83
C MET A 1 -65.19 -6.56 74.83
N ARG A 2 -63.97 -6.93 75.30
CA ARG A 2 -63.02 -7.93 74.76
C ARG A 2 -62.82 -7.99 73.22
N LYS A 3 -61.63 -7.98 72.60
CA LYS A 3 -60.29 -8.48 72.97
C LYS A 3 -59.28 -8.13 71.84
N LEU A 4 -58.02 -7.92 72.23
CA LEU A 4 -56.71 -8.29 71.66
C LEU A 4 -56.42 -8.48 70.14
N ASN A 5 -55.33 -7.80 69.72
CA ASN A 5 -54.17 -8.15 68.85
C ASN A 5 -54.20 -9.34 67.87
N PHE A 6 -53.71 -9.15 66.62
CA PHE A 6 -52.35 -9.52 66.11
C PHE A 6 -52.24 -9.37 64.56
N TYR A 7 -51.10 -8.85 64.08
CA TYR A 7 -50.40 -9.03 62.77
C TYR A 7 -51.12 -8.67 61.45
N GLU A 8 -50.70 -7.69 60.64
CA GLU A 8 -49.44 -7.41 59.90
C GLU A 8 -49.55 -7.72 58.40
N PHE A 9 -49.12 -6.72 57.64
CA PHE A 9 -48.71 -6.67 56.23
C PHE A 9 -49.71 -6.48 55.08
N SER A 10 -49.38 -5.43 54.31
CA SER A 10 -49.52 -5.30 52.85
C SER A 10 -50.90 -4.86 52.34
N LYS A 11 -51.08 -3.94 51.39
CA LYS A 11 -50.27 -2.96 50.64
C LYS A 11 -51.31 -2.23 49.79
N THR A 12 -51.39 -0.91 49.76
CA THR A 12 -51.96 -0.13 48.62
C THR A 12 -51.64 1.34 48.80
N LEU A 13 -50.68 1.86 48.02
CA LEU A 13 -50.45 3.29 47.87
C LEU A 13 -49.98 3.54 46.42
N PRO A 14 -50.42 4.63 45.76
CA PRO A 14 -50.45 4.72 44.31
C PRO A 14 -49.08 4.97 43.71
N ILE A 15 -48.89 4.43 42.51
CA ILE A 15 -47.70 4.56 41.66
C ILE A 15 -47.57 6.02 41.22
N LEU A 16 -46.56 6.71 41.74
CA LEU A 16 -46.07 7.99 41.23
C LEU A 16 -44.91 7.67 40.28
N PHE A 17 -45.15 7.83 38.97
CA PHE A 17 -44.12 7.65 37.94
C PHE A 17 -43.11 8.80 38.02
N LEU A 18 -41.96 8.54 38.63
CA LEU A 18 -40.81 9.43 38.64
C LEU A 18 -40.06 9.23 37.31
N PHE A 19 -40.22 10.16 36.36
CA PHE A 19 -39.37 10.22 35.18
C PHE A 19 -37.95 10.59 35.63
N LEU A 20 -37.05 9.60 35.71
CA LEU A 20 -35.62 9.86 35.70
C LEU A 20 -35.26 10.39 34.32
N LEU A 21 -35.02 11.70 34.23
CA LEU A 21 -34.26 12.30 33.13
C LEU A 21 -32.83 11.75 33.23
N VAL A 22 -32.56 10.66 32.52
CA VAL A 22 -31.20 10.29 32.13
C VAL A 22 -30.75 11.38 31.17
N ALA A 23 -30.00 12.35 31.71
CA ALA A 23 -29.22 13.25 30.89
C ALA A 23 -28.15 12.41 30.18
N CYS A 24 -28.41 12.05 28.93
CA CYS A 24 -27.35 11.66 28.01
C CYS A 24 -26.40 12.85 27.91
N GLY A 25 -25.31 12.81 28.68
CA GLY A 25 -24.15 13.64 28.42
C GLY A 25 -23.58 13.20 27.08
N SER A 26 -24.04 13.82 25.99
CA SER A 26 -23.23 13.91 24.79
C SER A 26 -21.98 14.67 25.20
N SER A 27 -20.85 13.96 25.32
CA SER A 27 -19.53 14.57 25.27
C SER A 27 -19.39 15.20 23.88
N HIS A 28 -19.91 16.42 23.73
CA HIS A 28 -19.37 17.32 22.74
C HIS A 28 -17.92 17.53 23.16
N GLU A 29 -16.98 16.89 22.46
CA GLU A 29 -15.60 17.35 22.45
C GLU A 29 -15.65 18.85 22.15
N GLU A 30 -15.19 19.67 23.11
CA GLU A 30 -14.95 21.08 22.85
C GLU A 30 -14.04 21.14 21.63
N LYS A 31 -14.49 21.79 20.55
CA LYS A 31 -13.61 22.15 19.45
C LYS A 31 -12.47 22.95 20.08
N SER A 32 -11.29 22.34 20.12
CA SER A 32 -10.05 23.00 20.52
C SER A 32 -9.91 24.30 19.73
N ASP A 33 -9.79 25.43 20.41
CA ASP A 33 -9.70 26.77 19.81
C ASP A 33 -8.30 27.02 19.21
N THR A 34 -7.83 26.12 18.33
CA THR A 34 -6.48 26.13 17.78
C THR A 34 -6.24 27.29 16.83
N GLU A 35 -7.28 27.76 16.15
CA GLU A 35 -7.23 28.89 15.22
C GLU A 35 -6.82 30.21 15.91
N ASN A 36 -7.28 30.39 17.16
CA ASN A 36 -7.05 31.60 17.95
C ASN A 36 -5.77 31.55 18.80
N ILE A 37 -4.94 30.52 18.67
CA ILE A 37 -3.61 30.50 19.30
C ILE A 37 -2.76 31.63 18.68
N GLU A 38 -2.34 32.59 19.51
CA GLU A 38 -1.48 33.69 19.07
C GLU A 38 -0.03 33.20 18.84
N ALA A 39 0.46 33.43 17.62
CA ALA A 39 1.86 33.25 17.29
C ALA A 39 2.66 34.48 17.76
N THR A 40 3.67 34.27 18.60
CA THR A 40 4.52 35.36 19.12
C THR A 40 5.94 35.25 18.56
N GLY A 41 6.47 36.32 18.00
CA GLY A 41 7.81 36.34 17.41
C GLY A 41 7.99 35.44 16.18
N GLU A 42 9.20 35.44 15.62
CA GLU A 42 9.55 34.77 14.36
C GLU A 42 10.78 33.89 14.55
N ILE A 43 10.79 32.72 13.90
CA ILE A 43 11.92 31.78 13.86
C ILE A 43 12.10 31.22 12.45
N ILE A 44 13.33 30.87 12.09
CA ILE A 44 13.62 30.09 10.88
C ILE A 44 13.61 28.61 11.25
N ALA A 45 12.94 27.78 10.46
CA ALA A 45 12.88 26.35 10.69
C ALA A 45 14.25 25.69 10.47
N GLU A 46 14.66 24.82 11.41
CA GLU A 46 15.80 23.93 11.24
C GLU A 46 15.33 22.66 10.52
N LEU A 47 15.52 22.61 9.21
CA LEU A 47 15.21 21.43 8.40
C LEU A 47 16.35 20.42 8.48
N THR A 48 16.04 19.13 8.54
CA THR A 48 17.04 18.06 8.55
C THR A 48 16.85 17.09 7.39
N SER A 49 17.95 16.59 6.84
CA SER A 49 17.92 15.51 5.86
C SER A 49 17.68 14.15 6.54
N PRO A 50 17.05 13.18 5.87
CA PRO A 50 16.97 11.81 6.38
C PRO A 50 18.38 11.24 6.61
N PRO A 51 18.57 10.37 7.62
CA PRO A 51 17.56 9.83 8.53
C PRO A 51 17.36 10.65 9.82
N PHE A 52 17.72 11.94 9.84
CA PHE A 52 17.67 12.75 11.04
C PHE A 52 16.36 13.54 11.16
N ALA A 53 15.84 13.66 12.38
CA ALA A 53 14.75 14.58 12.71
C ALA A 53 15.31 15.87 13.37
N PRO A 54 14.65 17.03 13.22
CA PRO A 54 15.02 18.24 13.95
C PRO A 54 14.78 18.06 15.45
N LYS A 55 15.46 18.85 16.27
CA LYS A 55 15.37 18.74 17.74
C LYS A 55 13.93 18.97 18.25
N PRO A 56 13.52 18.30 19.35
CA PRO A 56 12.25 18.57 20.00
C PRO A 56 12.02 20.04 20.33
N ILE A 57 10.81 20.53 20.04
CA ILE A 57 10.44 21.94 20.26
C ILE A 57 10.25 22.24 21.75
N GLY A 58 9.87 21.24 22.55
CA GLY A 58 9.61 21.37 23.98
C GLY A 58 8.48 22.37 24.29
N SER A 59 8.68 23.20 25.31
CA SER A 59 7.65 24.12 25.81
C SER A 59 7.60 25.47 25.06
N ARG A 60 8.16 25.58 23.86
CA ARG A 60 8.14 26.81 23.06
C ARG A 60 6.67 27.26 22.81
N PRO A 61 6.33 28.55 22.91
CA PRO A 61 5.02 29.04 22.46
C PRO A 61 4.88 28.97 20.93
N ALA A 62 3.65 29.05 20.41
CA ALA A 62 3.43 29.20 18.98
C ALA A 62 4.14 30.44 18.45
N ARG A 63 4.74 30.35 17.25
CA ARG A 63 5.49 31.42 16.60
C ARG A 63 5.19 31.48 15.10
N LYS A 64 5.62 32.56 14.46
CA LYS A 64 5.76 32.61 13.01
C LYS A 64 6.99 31.79 12.62
N VAL A 65 6.82 30.75 11.81
CA VAL A 65 7.89 29.82 11.41
C VAL A 65 8.17 29.99 9.92
N ILE A 66 9.36 30.47 9.59
CA ILE A 66 9.80 30.63 8.21
C ILE A 66 10.40 29.32 7.73
N VAL A 67 9.83 28.74 6.67
CA VAL A 67 10.31 27.52 6.04
C VAL A 67 10.73 27.84 4.61
N ASP A 68 12.01 27.66 4.31
CA ASP A 68 12.55 27.75 2.96
C ASP A 68 12.86 26.34 2.45
N MET A 69 12.23 25.94 1.35
CA MET A 69 12.45 24.65 0.71
C MET A 69 12.81 24.85 -0.75
N GLU A 70 13.91 24.22 -1.19
CA GLU A 70 14.33 24.23 -2.59
C GLU A 70 14.09 22.86 -3.23
N ILE A 71 13.57 22.85 -4.45
CA ILE A 71 13.37 21.65 -5.25
C ILE A 71 14.54 21.44 -6.18
N LEU A 72 15.04 20.20 -6.25
CA LEU A 72 16.14 19.80 -7.12
C LEU A 72 15.75 18.56 -7.93
N GLU A 73 15.93 18.62 -9.25
CA GLU A 73 15.96 17.47 -10.15
C GLU A 73 17.42 17.03 -10.36
N GLN A 74 17.78 15.84 -9.88
CA GLN A 74 19.17 15.40 -9.89
C GLN A 74 19.31 13.89 -10.05
N GLU A 75 20.40 13.47 -10.70
CA GLU A 75 20.80 12.07 -10.74
C GLU A 75 21.36 11.66 -9.39
N MET A 76 20.79 10.60 -8.80
CA MET A 76 21.30 9.98 -7.58
C MET A 76 21.29 8.45 -7.75
N GLU A 77 21.99 7.75 -6.87
CA GLU A 77 22.03 6.28 -6.88
C GLU A 77 20.73 5.69 -6.30
N MET A 78 20.19 4.66 -6.95
CA MET A 78 19.05 3.85 -6.48
C MET A 78 19.52 2.52 -5.87
N ALA A 79 20.49 1.90 -6.52
CA ALA A 79 21.14 0.67 -6.09
C ALA A 79 22.55 0.65 -6.68
N ASN A 80 23.41 -0.25 -6.19
CA ASN A 80 24.78 -0.38 -6.69
C ASN A 80 24.84 -0.42 -8.23
N GLY A 81 25.39 0.64 -8.83
CA GLY A 81 25.55 0.76 -10.28
C GLY A 81 24.27 1.12 -11.07
N VAL A 82 23.19 1.49 -10.37
CA VAL A 82 21.91 1.93 -10.91
C VAL A 82 21.66 3.38 -10.48
N SER A 83 21.58 4.29 -11.45
CA SER A 83 21.24 5.69 -11.22
C SER A 83 19.77 5.96 -11.57
N TYR A 84 19.19 6.98 -10.95
CA TYR A 84 17.83 7.45 -11.24
C TYR A 84 17.76 8.98 -11.16
N ILE A 85 16.91 9.61 -11.97
CA ILE A 85 16.65 11.06 -11.84
C ILE A 85 15.58 11.28 -10.79
N TYR A 86 16.00 11.70 -9.60
CA TYR A 86 15.09 12.05 -8.52
C TYR A 86 14.67 13.50 -8.63
N TRP A 87 13.42 13.74 -8.24
CA TRP A 87 12.89 15.07 -7.99
C TRP A 87 12.68 15.18 -6.49
N THR A 88 13.32 16.15 -5.86
CA THR A 88 13.52 16.15 -4.40
C THR A 88 13.08 17.46 -3.78
N PHE A 89 12.62 17.42 -2.53
CA PHE A 89 12.49 18.61 -1.69
C PHE A 89 13.72 18.68 -0.76
N GLY A 90 14.60 19.66 -0.99
CA GLY A 90 15.82 19.83 -0.21
C GLY A 90 16.96 18.87 -0.57
N GLY A 91 16.96 18.33 -1.80
CA GLY A 91 18.09 17.54 -2.32
C GLY A 91 18.18 16.09 -1.82
N THR A 92 17.14 15.58 -1.14
CA THR A 92 17.11 14.23 -0.57
C THR A 92 15.77 13.56 -0.82
N VAL A 93 15.77 12.22 -0.74
CA VAL A 93 14.54 11.40 -0.75
C VAL A 93 14.55 10.51 0.51
N PRO A 94 13.55 10.62 1.39
CA PRO A 94 12.51 11.65 1.37
C PRO A 94 13.09 13.06 1.53
N GLY A 95 12.28 14.07 1.25
CA GLY A 95 12.65 15.46 1.43
C GLY A 95 12.86 15.85 2.87
N SER A 96 13.42 17.05 3.08
CA SER A 96 13.83 17.51 4.42
C SER A 96 12.68 17.51 5.42
N PHE A 97 12.94 17.01 6.63
CA PHE A 97 11.96 16.94 7.70
C PHE A 97 11.63 18.34 8.23
N ILE A 98 10.34 18.64 8.39
CA ILE A 98 9.86 19.90 8.95
C ILE A 98 9.28 19.62 10.34
N ARG A 99 9.73 20.36 11.37
CA ARG A 99 9.19 20.23 12.74
C ARG A 99 8.56 21.54 13.20
N THR A 100 7.27 21.48 13.49
CA THR A 100 6.43 22.61 13.91
C THR A 100 5.65 22.25 15.17
N ARG A 101 4.95 23.23 15.74
CA ARG A 101 4.09 23.06 16.90
C ARG A 101 2.68 23.52 16.57
N LEU A 102 1.67 22.86 17.13
CA LEU A 102 0.28 23.30 17.10
C LEU A 102 0.16 24.82 17.34
N GLY A 103 -0.53 25.51 16.44
CA GLY A 103 -0.77 26.95 16.47
C GLY A 103 0.34 27.81 15.84
N ASP A 104 1.45 27.23 15.39
CA ASP A 104 2.45 27.96 14.61
C ASP A 104 1.84 28.51 13.31
N GLU A 105 2.22 29.73 12.96
CA GLU A 105 1.93 30.36 11.68
C GLU A 105 3.13 30.15 10.75
N VAL A 106 3.01 29.18 9.85
CA VAL A 106 4.09 28.82 8.93
C VAL A 106 4.02 29.73 7.71
N GLU A 107 5.12 30.40 7.40
CA GLU A 107 5.36 31.08 6.13
C GLU A 107 6.31 30.21 5.31
N PHE A 108 5.77 29.59 4.26
CA PHE A 108 6.44 28.58 3.47
C PHE A 108 6.84 29.16 2.12
N THR A 109 8.14 29.22 1.85
CA THR A 109 8.72 29.63 0.58
C THR A 109 9.23 28.39 -0.16
N LEU A 110 8.64 28.10 -1.31
CA LEU A 110 9.05 27.02 -2.19
C LEU A 110 9.82 27.59 -3.38
N LYS A 111 11.05 27.12 -3.57
CA LYS A 111 11.97 27.56 -4.64
C LYS A 111 12.15 26.42 -5.62
N ASN A 112 11.97 26.68 -6.91
CA ASN A 112 12.24 25.70 -7.95
C ASN A 112 13.57 26.06 -8.61
N HIS A 113 14.60 25.21 -8.43
CA HIS A 113 15.94 25.51 -8.90
C HIS A 113 15.96 25.82 -10.42
N PRO A 114 16.74 26.81 -10.90
CA PRO A 114 16.72 27.25 -12.30
C PRO A 114 16.99 26.15 -13.34
N GLU A 115 17.76 25.12 -12.96
CA GLU A 115 18.13 24.02 -13.85
C GLU A 115 17.06 22.92 -13.97
N ASN A 116 16.03 22.93 -13.11
CA ASN A 116 14.94 21.96 -13.16
C ASN A 116 14.15 22.10 -14.47
N LYS A 117 13.54 21.00 -14.93
CA LYS A 117 12.82 20.96 -16.20
C LYS A 117 11.32 21.12 -16.01
N LEU A 118 10.80 20.77 -14.85
CA LEU A 118 9.37 20.74 -14.58
C LEU A 118 8.94 21.81 -13.57
N PRO A 119 7.69 22.30 -13.68
CA PRO A 119 7.08 23.03 -12.61
C PRO A 119 6.74 22.07 -11.46
N HIS A 120 6.70 22.62 -10.26
CA HIS A 120 6.43 21.87 -9.05
C HIS A 120 5.52 22.69 -8.13
N ASN A 121 4.94 22.04 -7.14
CA ASN A 121 4.22 22.66 -6.05
C ASN A 121 4.31 21.73 -4.83
N ILE A 122 3.58 22.06 -3.77
CA ILE A 122 3.53 21.22 -2.58
C ILE A 122 2.12 21.14 -2.01
N ASP A 123 1.72 19.93 -1.63
CA ASP A 123 0.58 19.61 -0.77
C ASP A 123 1.16 19.09 0.56
N LEU A 124 0.91 19.79 1.66
CA LEU A 124 1.25 19.33 3.00
C LEU A 124 -0.03 18.88 3.70
N HIS A 125 -0.09 17.62 4.13
CA HIS A 125 -1.30 17.08 4.77
C HIS A 125 -1.61 17.74 6.12
N ALA A 126 -0.65 18.44 6.72
CA ALA A 126 -0.86 19.26 7.92
C ALA A 126 -1.68 20.55 7.65
N VAL A 127 -1.88 20.95 6.40
CA VAL A 127 -2.52 22.21 6.02
C VAL A 127 -4.04 22.05 5.94
N THR A 128 -4.75 22.92 6.66
CA THR A 128 -6.20 23.09 6.48
C THR A 128 -6.46 24.17 5.42
N GLY A 129 -6.57 23.74 4.15
CA GLY A 129 -6.83 24.62 3.03
C GLY A 129 -6.95 23.84 1.71
N PRO A 130 -7.51 24.42 0.64
CA PRO A 130 -7.68 23.73 -0.63
C PRO A 130 -6.35 23.20 -1.18
N GLY A 131 -6.28 21.89 -1.45
CA GLY A 131 -5.10 21.21 -2.00
C GLY A 131 -3.86 21.26 -1.11
N GLY A 132 -4.01 21.51 0.20
CA GLY A 132 -2.89 21.55 1.16
C GLY A 132 -1.77 22.54 0.83
N GLY A 133 -2.07 23.58 0.02
CA GLY A 133 -1.09 24.55 -0.48
C GLY A 133 -0.79 24.44 -1.98
N ALA A 134 -1.24 23.40 -2.67
CA ALA A 134 -0.87 23.10 -4.06
C ALA A 134 -1.17 24.23 -5.05
N THR A 135 -2.33 24.89 -4.94
CA THR A 135 -2.69 26.01 -5.83
C THR A 135 -1.90 27.28 -5.55
N SER A 136 -1.44 27.44 -4.30
CA SER A 136 -0.72 28.62 -3.82
C SER A 136 0.80 28.45 -3.89
N SER A 137 1.28 27.29 -4.35
CA SER A 137 2.69 26.93 -4.38
C SER A 137 3.18 26.47 -5.75
N PHE A 138 2.39 26.67 -6.81
CA PHE A 138 2.83 26.38 -8.18
C PHE A 138 4.01 27.27 -8.57
N VAL A 139 5.16 26.65 -8.80
CA VAL A 139 6.43 27.32 -9.04
C VAL A 139 7.14 26.73 -10.27
N ALA A 140 7.36 27.58 -11.27
CA ALA A 140 8.14 27.23 -12.47
C ALA A 140 9.65 27.26 -12.17
N PRO A 141 10.51 26.56 -12.94
CA PRO A 141 11.96 26.62 -12.77
C PRO A 141 12.49 28.06 -12.70
N GLY A 142 13.41 28.30 -11.77
CA GLY A 142 14.04 29.61 -11.51
C GLY A 142 13.16 30.63 -10.78
N HIS A 143 12.00 30.20 -10.27
CA HIS A 143 11.09 31.05 -9.51
C HIS A 143 10.96 30.56 -8.06
N GLU A 144 10.40 31.43 -7.22
CA GLU A 144 10.00 31.11 -5.85
C GLU A 144 8.59 31.64 -5.60
N ILE A 145 7.89 31.00 -4.67
CA ILE A 145 6.55 31.40 -4.24
C ILE A 145 6.42 31.19 -2.74
N THR A 146 5.74 32.13 -2.07
CA THR A 146 5.50 32.09 -0.63
C THR A 146 4.01 32.07 -0.35
N PHE A 147 3.59 31.21 0.57
CA PHE A 147 2.24 31.18 1.13
C PHE A 147 2.31 30.94 2.64
N SER A 148 1.20 31.15 3.34
CA SER A 148 1.16 30.96 4.80
C SER A 148 -0.02 30.11 5.22
N PHE A 149 0.16 29.37 6.31
CA PHE A 149 -0.89 28.58 6.94
C PHE A 149 -0.66 28.48 8.45
N LYS A 150 -1.73 28.21 9.21
CA LYS A 150 -1.63 27.88 10.64
C LYS A 150 -1.71 26.36 10.82
N THR A 151 -0.89 25.81 11.70
CA THR A 151 -0.93 24.38 12.04
C THR A 151 -2.02 24.12 13.07
N LEU A 152 -3.15 23.56 12.61
CA LEU A 152 -4.36 23.41 13.45
C LEU A 152 -4.52 22.03 14.07
N ASN A 153 -3.81 21.03 13.54
CA ASN A 153 -3.96 19.63 13.91
C ASN A 153 -2.59 19.07 14.31
N PRO A 154 -2.41 18.56 15.54
CA PRO A 154 -1.19 17.86 15.91
C PRO A 154 -1.10 16.53 15.16
N GLY A 155 0.11 15.99 15.02
CA GLY A 155 0.34 14.70 14.36
C GLY A 155 1.54 14.72 13.42
N LEU A 156 1.81 13.56 12.83
CA LEU A 156 2.85 13.37 11.82
C LEU A 156 2.20 13.23 10.45
N TYR A 157 2.58 14.10 9.52
CA TYR A 157 1.91 14.24 8.24
C TYR A 157 2.89 14.11 7.08
N VAL A 158 2.45 13.48 6.00
CA VAL A 158 3.17 13.51 4.73
C VAL A 158 3.00 14.88 4.08
N TYR A 159 4.01 15.31 3.35
CA TYR A 159 3.88 16.29 2.29
C TYR A 159 4.39 15.70 0.99
N HIS A 160 3.84 16.12 -0.14
CA HIS A 160 4.30 15.68 -1.46
C HIS A 160 4.01 16.71 -2.55
N CYS A 161 4.60 16.52 -3.73
CA CYS A 161 4.25 17.34 -4.89
C CYS A 161 2.82 17.00 -5.38
N ALA A 162 2.12 18.00 -5.88
CA ALA A 162 0.75 17.92 -6.40
C ALA A 162 0.61 18.50 -7.82
N THR A 163 1.72 18.58 -8.57
CA THR A 163 1.73 18.96 -9.99
C THR A 163 1.34 17.78 -10.86
N ALA A 164 0.49 18.00 -11.87
CA ALA A 164 0.12 16.95 -12.83
C ALA A 164 1.29 16.60 -13.77
N PRO A 165 1.58 15.30 -14.05
CA PRO A 165 0.93 14.11 -13.50
C PRO A 165 1.41 13.77 -12.08
N VAL A 166 0.51 13.84 -11.09
CA VAL A 166 0.86 13.78 -9.66
C VAL A 166 1.63 12.50 -9.30
N GLY A 167 1.16 11.35 -9.76
CA GLY A 167 1.82 10.06 -9.50
C GLY A 167 3.27 10.01 -9.98
N MET A 168 3.59 10.64 -11.11
CA MET A 168 4.97 10.70 -11.63
C MET A 168 5.87 11.55 -10.73
N HIS A 169 5.36 12.68 -10.22
CA HIS A 169 6.14 13.52 -9.30
C HIS A 169 6.43 12.80 -7.98
N ILE A 170 5.42 12.12 -7.41
CA ILE A 170 5.57 11.34 -6.18
C ILE A 170 6.53 10.16 -6.42
N ALA A 171 6.33 9.39 -7.50
CA ALA A 171 7.19 8.25 -7.86
C ALA A 171 8.66 8.62 -8.10
N ASN A 172 8.95 9.89 -8.42
CA ASN A 172 10.32 10.39 -8.56
C ASN A 172 10.95 10.88 -7.25
N GLY A 173 10.28 10.69 -6.10
CA GLY A 173 10.82 10.99 -4.77
C GLY A 173 10.32 12.28 -4.13
N MET A 174 9.33 12.97 -4.71
CA MET A 174 8.83 14.25 -4.18
C MET A 174 7.86 14.05 -3.01
N TYR A 175 8.36 13.57 -1.88
CA TYR A 175 7.61 13.41 -0.64
C TYR A 175 8.50 13.58 0.59
N GLY A 176 7.93 13.95 1.72
CA GLY A 176 8.61 14.00 3.02
C GLY A 176 7.63 14.14 4.19
N LEU A 177 8.15 14.43 5.38
CA LEU A 177 7.35 14.53 6.61
C LEU A 177 7.39 15.92 7.24
N ILE A 178 6.22 16.34 7.72
CA ILE A 178 6.03 17.47 8.63
C ILE A 178 5.41 16.97 9.94
N LEU A 179 6.08 17.24 11.06
CA LEU A 179 5.56 17.00 12.41
C LEU A 179 4.93 18.28 12.95
N VAL A 180 3.70 18.17 13.45
CA VAL A 180 3.04 19.19 14.25
C VAL A 180 2.97 18.69 15.69
N GLU A 181 3.90 19.13 16.53
CA GLU A 181 3.93 18.72 17.93
C GLU A 181 2.72 19.27 18.71
N PRO A 182 2.16 18.47 19.65
CA PRO A 182 1.13 18.96 20.54
C PRO A 182 1.69 20.02 21.51
N PRO A 183 0.83 20.79 22.20
CA PRO A 183 1.27 21.68 23.27
C PRO A 183 2.07 20.93 24.34
N GLY A 184 3.29 21.40 24.61
CA GLY A 184 4.20 20.75 25.57
C GLY A 184 5.21 19.79 24.93
N GLY A 185 5.04 19.46 23.65
CA GLY A 185 5.91 18.58 22.89
C GLY A 185 5.62 17.09 23.10
N LEU A 186 6.31 16.25 22.34
CA LEU A 186 6.26 14.79 22.51
C LEU A 186 7.08 14.36 23.75
N PRO A 187 6.76 13.21 24.37
CA PRO A 187 7.62 12.59 25.38
C PRO A 187 9.06 12.46 24.87
N LEU A 188 10.04 12.74 25.72
CA LEU A 188 11.44 12.60 25.35
C LEU A 188 11.81 11.14 25.16
N VAL A 189 12.64 10.90 24.16
CA VAL A 189 13.31 9.63 23.89
C VAL A 189 14.79 9.91 23.64
N ASP A 190 15.62 8.88 23.70
CA ASP A 190 17.07 9.02 23.53
C ASP A 190 17.46 9.25 22.06
N LYS A 191 16.73 8.63 21.12
CA LYS A 191 16.97 8.76 19.67
C LYS A 191 15.67 8.98 18.90
N GLU A 192 15.72 9.91 17.96
CA GLU A 192 14.66 10.15 16.97
C GLU A 192 15.23 9.97 15.56
N PHE A 193 14.60 9.11 14.76
CA PHE A 193 14.99 8.87 13.36
C PHE A 193 13.84 9.11 12.39
N TYR A 194 14.20 9.45 11.17
CA TYR A 194 13.30 9.71 10.06
C TYR A 194 13.49 8.66 8.97
N VAL A 195 12.44 7.86 8.75
CA VAL A 195 12.41 6.78 7.77
C VAL A 195 11.19 6.96 6.90
N MET A 196 11.34 6.85 5.57
CA MET A 196 10.20 6.94 4.67
C MET A 196 10.30 5.90 3.56
N GLN A 197 9.24 5.11 3.41
CA GLN A 197 9.12 4.14 2.33
C GLN A 197 8.65 4.81 1.04
N GLY A 198 9.16 4.35 -0.09
CA GLY A 198 8.60 4.64 -1.41
C GLY A 198 8.76 3.49 -2.39
N ASP A 199 7.83 3.40 -3.34
CA ASP A 199 7.84 2.47 -4.46
C ASP A 199 8.22 3.18 -5.77
N PHE A 200 9.19 2.60 -6.49
CA PHE A 200 9.80 3.19 -7.68
C PHE A 200 9.69 2.27 -8.89
N TYR A 201 9.55 2.91 -10.05
CA TYR A 201 9.15 2.26 -11.30
C TYR A 201 10.16 2.60 -12.39
N THR A 202 11.02 1.65 -12.73
CA THR A 202 12.09 1.83 -13.70
C THR A 202 11.78 1.14 -15.01
N LYS A 203 12.30 1.69 -16.11
CA LYS A 203 12.12 1.06 -17.42
C LYS A 203 12.87 -0.27 -17.54
N GLY A 204 14.08 -0.35 -16.98
CA GLY A 204 14.80 -1.61 -16.78
C GLY A 204 14.18 -2.46 -15.67
N ASN A 205 14.70 -3.67 -15.50
CA ASN A 205 14.35 -4.53 -14.38
C ASN A 205 15.19 -4.14 -13.14
N HIS A 206 14.82 -4.68 -11.98
CA HIS A 206 15.61 -4.54 -10.76
C HIS A 206 17.07 -4.99 -10.98
N GLY A 207 18.02 -4.11 -10.66
CA GLY A 207 19.46 -4.34 -10.77
C GLY A 207 20.07 -4.06 -12.15
N ASP A 208 19.28 -3.71 -13.16
CA ASP A 208 19.82 -3.35 -14.48
C ASP A 208 20.66 -2.06 -14.36
N PRO A 209 21.95 -2.08 -14.76
CA PRO A 209 22.87 -0.99 -14.49
C PRO A 209 22.62 0.25 -15.35
N GLY A 210 23.13 1.38 -14.89
CA GLY A 210 23.07 2.67 -15.59
C GLY A 210 21.91 3.54 -15.15
N LEU A 211 21.71 4.65 -15.87
CA LEU A 211 20.63 5.60 -15.60
C LEU A 211 19.28 5.03 -16.06
N GLN A 212 18.41 4.72 -15.10
CA GLN A 212 17.09 4.18 -15.35
C GLN A 212 16.04 5.29 -15.52
N PRO A 213 15.29 5.32 -16.63
CA PRO A 213 14.12 6.17 -16.78
C PRO A 213 12.93 5.66 -15.95
N PHE A 214 12.02 6.57 -15.58
CA PHE A 214 10.70 6.24 -15.04
C PHE A 214 9.85 5.42 -16.02
N ASP A 215 9.10 4.43 -15.52
CA ASP A 215 8.09 3.67 -16.28
C ASP A 215 6.67 3.95 -15.78
N MET A 216 5.89 4.68 -16.58
CA MET A 216 4.52 5.05 -16.24
C MET A 216 3.56 3.85 -16.23
N GLN A 217 3.79 2.84 -17.06
CA GLN A 217 2.87 1.70 -17.14
C GLN A 217 3.00 0.85 -15.87
N LYS A 218 4.25 0.54 -15.46
CA LYS A 218 4.49 -0.14 -14.19
C LYS A 218 3.91 0.62 -13.00
N ALA A 219 4.01 1.95 -13.01
CA ALA A 219 3.43 2.81 -11.96
C ALA A 219 1.90 2.74 -11.91
N VAL A 220 1.23 2.67 -13.06
CA VAL A 220 -0.23 2.51 -13.12
C VAL A 220 -0.67 1.11 -12.70
N ASP A 221 0.14 0.09 -13.00
CA ASP A 221 -0.13 -1.31 -12.66
C ASP A 221 0.26 -1.67 -11.22
N GLU A 222 0.83 -0.71 -10.47
CA GLU A 222 1.37 -0.87 -9.12
C GLU A 222 2.46 -1.95 -9.01
N ASP A 223 3.18 -2.21 -10.12
CA ASP A 223 4.25 -3.20 -10.21
C ASP A 223 5.64 -2.57 -10.06
N ALA A 224 5.98 -2.22 -8.81
CA ALA A 224 7.22 -1.52 -8.49
C ALA A 224 8.46 -2.38 -8.72
N ASP A 225 9.51 -1.84 -9.32
CA ASP A 225 10.80 -2.53 -9.44
C ASP A 225 11.59 -2.47 -8.13
N TYR A 226 11.54 -1.31 -7.46
CA TYR A 226 12.18 -1.08 -6.17
C TYR A 226 11.14 -0.62 -5.16
N VAL A 227 11.29 -1.08 -3.93
CA VAL A 227 10.60 -0.54 -2.76
C VAL A 227 11.70 -0.29 -1.76
N VAL A 228 11.90 0.95 -1.31
CA VAL A 228 13.08 1.32 -0.52
C VAL A 228 12.71 2.22 0.63
N PHE A 229 13.52 2.20 1.68
CA PHE A 229 13.54 3.25 2.68
C PHE A 229 14.56 4.31 2.29
N ASN A 230 14.20 5.58 2.44
CA ASN A 230 15.10 6.72 2.22
C ASN A 230 15.77 6.74 0.83
N GLY A 231 14.96 6.40 -0.18
CA GLY A 231 15.25 6.68 -1.58
C GLY A 231 16.21 5.74 -2.29
N ASN A 232 16.94 4.84 -1.60
CA ASN A 232 17.81 3.88 -2.26
C ASN A 232 17.99 2.59 -1.43
N THR A 233 18.42 1.51 -2.10
CA THR A 233 18.57 0.16 -1.51
C THR A 233 19.68 0.04 -0.44
N HIS A 234 20.50 1.07 -0.26
CA HIS A 234 21.61 1.09 0.70
C HIS A 234 21.47 2.18 1.76
N ALA A 235 20.39 2.96 1.76
CA ALA A 235 20.26 4.20 2.53
C ALA A 235 20.36 4.01 4.05
N LEU A 236 20.00 2.82 4.54
CA LEU A 236 19.92 2.49 5.97
C LEU A 236 20.58 1.15 6.29
N VAL A 237 21.52 0.67 5.48
CA VAL A 237 22.16 -0.64 5.67
C VAL A 237 23.67 -0.49 5.75
N GLY A 238 24.37 -1.51 6.25
CA GLY A 238 25.82 -1.49 6.31
C GLY A 238 26.33 -0.33 7.18
N ASP A 239 27.20 0.51 6.63
CA ASP A 239 27.80 1.64 7.35
C ASP A 239 26.81 2.80 7.58
N ASP A 240 25.72 2.86 6.79
CA ASP A 240 24.66 3.87 6.90
C ASP A 240 23.50 3.42 7.79
N ALA A 241 23.65 2.29 8.47
CA ALA A 241 22.68 1.79 9.44
C ALA A 241 22.46 2.78 10.59
N LEU A 242 21.23 2.83 11.10
CA LEU A 242 20.91 3.57 12.32
C LEU A 242 21.65 2.96 13.51
N THR A 243 21.93 3.75 14.54
CA THR A 243 22.69 3.30 15.71
C THR A 243 22.01 3.67 17.02
N ALA A 244 22.05 2.74 17.98
CA ALA A 244 21.54 2.91 19.34
C ALA A 244 22.38 2.12 20.35
N ASN A 245 22.19 2.40 21.63
CA ASN A 245 22.77 1.63 22.73
C ASN A 245 21.67 0.89 23.51
N VAL A 246 22.00 -0.28 24.04
CA VAL A 246 21.08 -1.02 24.93
C VAL A 246 20.60 -0.13 26.09
N GLY A 247 19.29 -0.09 26.30
CA GLY A 247 18.59 0.75 27.27
C GLY A 247 18.18 2.13 26.74
N GLU A 248 18.51 2.47 25.49
CA GLU A 248 17.99 3.68 24.84
C GLU A 248 16.55 3.46 24.34
N THR A 249 15.74 4.51 24.46
CA THR A 249 14.41 4.60 23.87
C THR A 249 14.50 5.23 22.48
N ILE A 250 13.86 4.59 21.50
CA ILE A 250 13.89 4.98 20.10
C ILE A 250 12.50 5.43 19.67
N ARG A 251 12.41 6.54 18.94
CA ARG A 251 11.23 6.92 18.16
C ARG A 251 11.59 6.98 16.68
N LEU A 252 10.84 6.26 15.85
CA LEU A 252 10.91 6.36 14.40
C LEU A 252 9.70 7.16 13.89
N PHE A 253 9.96 8.23 13.14
CA PHE A 253 8.97 8.90 12.31
C PHE A 253 8.95 8.19 10.96
N VAL A 254 7.92 7.36 10.75
CA VAL A 254 7.83 6.46 9.60
C VAL A 254 6.78 6.97 8.62
N GLY A 255 7.22 7.48 7.48
CA GLY A 255 6.34 7.86 6.37
C GLY A 255 6.19 6.76 5.34
N ASN A 256 5.10 6.79 4.58
CA ASN A 256 4.98 6.04 3.35
C ASN A 256 4.57 6.99 2.23
N GLY A 257 5.55 7.42 1.43
CA GLY A 257 5.32 8.30 0.29
C GLY A 257 4.55 7.62 -0.85
N GLY A 258 4.57 6.29 -0.89
CA GLY A 258 4.02 5.51 -1.98
C GLY A 258 4.85 5.69 -3.28
N PRO A 259 4.20 5.88 -4.45
CA PRO A 259 2.83 6.39 -4.59
C PRO A 259 1.71 5.39 -4.31
N ASN A 260 1.94 4.09 -4.42
CA ASN A 260 0.83 3.13 -4.47
C ASN A 260 0.78 2.16 -3.29
N LEU A 261 1.94 1.67 -2.83
CA LEU A 261 1.95 0.50 -1.96
C LEU A 261 1.67 0.87 -0.50
N THR A 262 0.84 0.06 0.18
CA THR A 262 0.75 0.08 1.64
C THR A 262 1.91 -0.70 2.25
N SER A 263 2.60 -0.14 3.24
CA SER A 263 3.68 -0.83 3.97
C SER A 263 3.12 -1.68 5.09
N ALA A 264 3.50 -2.96 5.15
CA ALA A 264 3.33 -3.79 6.34
C ALA A 264 4.56 -3.61 7.25
N PHE A 265 4.73 -2.40 7.79
CA PHE A 265 5.95 -1.98 8.47
C PHE A 265 6.23 -2.80 9.73
N HIS A 266 7.44 -3.35 9.83
CA HIS A 266 7.86 -4.24 10.90
C HIS A 266 9.35 -4.02 11.23
N VAL A 267 9.72 -4.25 12.49
CA VAL A 267 11.12 -4.35 12.92
C VAL A 267 11.39 -5.77 13.40
N ILE A 268 12.18 -6.52 12.64
CA ILE A 268 12.56 -7.90 12.96
C ILE A 268 13.40 -7.90 14.23
N GLY A 269 12.97 -8.70 15.20
CA GLY A 269 13.65 -8.85 16.48
C GLY A 269 13.18 -7.89 17.56
N GLU A 270 12.19 -7.04 17.29
CA GLU A 270 11.70 -6.02 18.23
C GLU A 270 10.16 -5.93 18.26
N ILE A 271 9.61 -5.28 19.29
CA ILE A 271 8.18 -5.00 19.41
C ILE A 271 7.99 -3.50 19.64
N PHE A 272 7.06 -2.87 18.94
CA PHE A 272 6.71 -1.48 19.20
C PHE A 272 5.94 -1.38 20.52
N ASP A 273 6.54 -0.71 21.51
CA ASP A 273 5.88 -0.35 22.76
C ASP A 273 4.68 0.56 22.50
N ARG A 274 4.82 1.48 21.53
CA ARG A 274 3.78 2.42 21.12
C ARG A 274 3.78 2.59 19.61
N VAL A 275 2.58 2.58 19.04
CA VAL A 275 2.32 2.96 17.65
C VAL A 275 1.27 4.06 17.66
N HIS A 276 1.65 5.26 17.25
CA HIS A 276 0.71 6.31 16.91
C HIS A 276 0.08 5.96 15.57
N VAL A 277 -1.11 5.36 15.63
CA VAL A 277 -1.81 4.80 14.49
C VAL A 277 -2.09 5.91 13.47
N GLU A 278 -1.59 5.71 12.24
CA GLU A 278 -1.73 6.67 11.13
C GLU A 278 -1.22 8.08 11.46
N GLY A 279 -0.31 8.21 12.43
CA GLY A 279 0.31 9.49 12.82
C GLY A 279 -0.58 10.40 13.68
N GLY A 280 -1.76 9.91 14.10
CA GLY A 280 -2.72 10.63 14.93
C GLY A 280 -2.59 10.39 16.44
N ASP A 281 -3.64 10.76 17.17
CA ASP A 281 -3.69 10.68 18.65
C ASP A 281 -3.90 9.27 19.19
N LEU A 282 -4.45 8.34 18.39
CA LEU A 282 -4.66 6.96 18.81
C LEU A 282 -3.32 6.24 18.97
N VAL A 283 -3.03 5.80 20.19
CA VAL A 283 -1.84 5.01 20.50
C VAL A 283 -2.22 3.56 20.74
N ASN A 284 -1.70 2.67 19.90
CA ASN A 284 -1.73 1.23 20.13
C ASN A 284 -0.42 0.78 20.79
N HIS A 285 -0.44 -0.37 21.48
CA HIS A 285 0.67 -0.84 22.31
C HIS A 285 1.02 -2.29 22.02
N ASN A 286 2.30 -2.64 22.18
CA ASN A 286 2.83 -3.99 22.02
C ASN A 286 2.51 -4.60 20.64
N VAL A 287 2.82 -3.86 19.59
CA VAL A 287 2.51 -4.22 18.20
C VAL A 287 3.81 -4.55 17.47
N GLN A 288 3.87 -5.71 16.82
CA GLN A 288 5.05 -6.08 16.01
C GLN A 288 5.02 -5.48 14.59
N THR A 289 3.84 -5.33 13.99
CA THR A 289 3.67 -4.92 12.59
C THR A 289 2.49 -3.97 12.51
N THR A 290 2.69 -2.85 11.82
CA THR A 290 1.63 -1.85 11.60
C THR A 290 1.51 -1.54 10.12
N ASN A 291 0.28 -1.38 9.64
CA ASN A 291 0.05 -0.92 8.27
C ASN A 291 0.23 0.59 8.20
N ILE A 292 0.94 1.06 7.18
CA ILE A 292 1.09 2.48 6.87
C ILE A 292 0.59 2.69 5.42
N PRO A 293 -0.57 3.34 5.21
CA PRO A 293 -1.14 3.51 3.87
C PRO A 293 -0.27 4.41 2.98
N PRO A 294 -0.40 4.35 1.64
CA PRO A 294 0.27 5.31 0.76
C PRO A 294 -0.21 6.73 1.08
N GLY A 295 0.74 7.66 1.19
CA GLY A 295 0.50 9.02 1.68
C GLY A 295 0.24 9.10 3.19
N GLY A 296 0.40 8.00 3.93
CA GLY A 296 0.26 7.94 5.39
C GLY A 296 1.60 8.03 6.13
N ALA A 297 1.51 8.17 7.44
CA ALA A 297 2.65 8.11 8.34
C ALA A 297 2.28 7.43 9.66
N ALA A 298 3.26 7.05 10.46
CA ALA A 298 3.10 6.58 11.83
C ALA A 298 4.32 6.99 12.67
N MET A 299 4.14 7.13 13.98
CA MET A 299 5.25 7.18 14.93
C MET A 299 5.29 5.87 15.69
N VAL A 300 6.45 5.20 15.70
CA VAL A 300 6.65 4.00 16.50
C VAL A 300 7.73 4.26 17.55
N GLU A 301 7.52 3.73 18.75
CA GLU A 301 8.43 3.86 19.88
C GLU A 301 8.73 2.50 20.48
N PHE A 302 9.99 2.26 20.88
CA PHE A 302 10.43 1.04 21.57
C PHE A 302 11.74 1.29 22.32
N GLU A 303 11.94 0.58 23.43
CA GLU A 303 13.24 0.46 24.12
C GLU A 303 14.05 -0.70 23.54
N VAL A 304 15.37 -0.52 23.36
CA VAL A 304 16.25 -1.60 22.87
C VAL A 304 16.90 -2.34 24.04
N GLU A 305 16.46 -3.58 24.32
CA GLU A 305 16.85 -4.32 25.53
C GLU A 305 18.01 -5.33 25.35
N ALA A 306 18.41 -5.60 24.10
CA ALA A 306 19.49 -6.53 23.77
C ALA A 306 20.35 -5.99 22.60
N PRO A 307 21.66 -6.28 22.58
CA PRO A 307 22.52 -5.86 21.48
C PRO A 307 22.27 -6.71 20.22
N GLY A 308 22.56 -6.15 19.05
CA GLY A 308 22.41 -6.80 17.76
C GLY A 308 21.88 -5.86 16.67
N THR A 309 21.72 -6.39 15.46
CA THR A 309 21.14 -5.63 14.34
C THR A 309 19.65 -5.94 14.21
N LEU A 310 18.82 -4.95 14.48
CA LEU A 310 17.37 -4.98 14.24
C LEU A 310 17.09 -4.56 12.79
N VAL A 311 16.14 -5.21 12.13
CA VAL A 311 15.91 -5.00 10.68
C VAL A 311 14.53 -4.41 10.42
N LEU A 312 14.49 -3.20 9.88
CA LEU A 312 13.28 -2.50 9.45
C LEU A 312 12.86 -3.03 8.08
N VAL A 313 11.61 -3.45 7.91
CA VAL A 313 11.11 -4.04 6.66
C VAL A 313 9.68 -3.66 6.32
N ASP A 314 9.33 -3.73 5.03
CA ASP A 314 7.97 -4.02 4.59
C ASP A 314 7.75 -5.54 4.59
N HIS A 315 6.85 -6.04 5.45
CA HIS A 315 6.63 -7.48 5.62
C HIS A 315 5.81 -8.12 4.48
N ALA A 316 5.40 -7.37 3.45
CA ALA A 316 5.13 -7.96 2.14
C ALA A 316 6.47 -8.44 1.54
N ILE A 317 6.93 -9.59 2.02
CA ILE A 317 8.34 -9.90 2.26
C ILE A 317 9.29 -9.81 1.06
N PHE A 318 8.79 -10.06 -0.16
CA PHE A 318 9.57 -9.88 -1.39
C PHE A 318 9.98 -8.42 -1.62
N ARG A 319 9.23 -7.46 -1.07
CA ARG A 319 9.62 -6.04 -1.11
C ARG A 319 10.89 -5.81 -0.30
N ALA A 320 11.02 -6.42 0.87
CA ALA A 320 12.19 -6.28 1.73
C ALA A 320 13.44 -6.92 1.11
N PHE A 321 13.40 -8.22 0.84
CA PHE A 321 14.60 -8.96 0.47
C PHE A 321 14.91 -8.91 -1.03
N ASN A 322 13.93 -8.72 -1.91
CA ASN A 322 14.14 -8.71 -3.36
C ASN A 322 14.06 -7.32 -3.99
N LYS A 323 13.26 -6.40 -3.44
CA LYS A 323 13.07 -5.04 -4.00
C LYS A 323 13.74 -3.91 -3.18
N GLY A 324 14.33 -4.22 -2.02
CA GLY A 324 15.18 -3.29 -1.26
C GLY A 324 14.57 -2.59 -0.05
N ALA A 325 13.38 -3.01 0.43
CA ALA A 325 12.68 -2.35 1.53
C ALA A 325 13.24 -2.83 2.88
N LEU A 326 14.53 -2.56 3.10
CA LEU A 326 15.32 -3.06 4.21
C LEU A 326 16.15 -1.93 4.80
N GLY A 327 16.01 -1.70 6.10
CA GLY A 327 16.88 -0.84 6.90
C GLY A 327 17.41 -1.57 8.12
N MET A 328 18.47 -1.06 8.72
CA MET A 328 19.14 -1.66 9.88
C MET A 328 19.25 -0.63 11.01
N LEU A 329 19.01 -1.11 12.24
CA LEU A 329 19.30 -0.42 13.48
C LEU A 329 20.29 -1.29 14.28
N LYS A 330 21.54 -0.84 14.33
CA LYS A 330 22.63 -1.49 15.08
C LYS A 330 22.59 -1.05 16.53
N VAL A 331 22.32 -2.00 17.42
CA VAL A 331 22.26 -1.79 18.87
C VAL A 331 23.55 -2.32 19.51
N GLU A 332 24.31 -1.42 20.12
CA GLU A 332 25.53 -1.76 20.86
C GLU A 332 25.26 -1.83 22.36
N GLY A 333 25.91 -2.77 23.07
CA GLY A 333 25.76 -2.86 24.51
C GLY A 333 26.14 -4.23 25.08
N SER A 334 25.87 -4.40 26.37
CA SER A 334 26.12 -5.67 27.05
C SER A 334 25.02 -6.68 26.75
N GLU A 335 25.41 -7.92 26.45
CA GLU A 335 24.45 -9.01 26.28
C GLU A 335 23.61 -9.24 27.55
N ASN A 336 22.33 -9.54 27.34
CA ASN A 336 21.42 -9.90 28.42
C ASN A 336 20.78 -11.27 28.12
N SER A 337 21.42 -12.33 28.61
CA SER A 337 20.96 -13.72 28.40
C SER A 337 19.61 -14.05 29.03
N LYS A 338 19.06 -13.18 29.89
CA LYS A 338 17.69 -13.30 30.39
C LYS A 338 16.66 -12.81 29.38
N VAL A 339 17.05 -11.91 28.48
CA VAL A 339 16.21 -11.37 27.39
C VAL A 339 16.41 -12.21 26.13
N TYR A 340 17.66 -12.37 25.67
CA TYR A 340 17.98 -13.17 24.49
C TYR A 340 19.33 -13.89 24.66
N SER A 341 19.33 -15.22 24.54
CA SER A 341 20.52 -16.07 24.66
C SER A 341 20.93 -16.73 23.34
N GLY A 342 20.31 -16.31 22.23
CA GLY A 342 20.58 -16.88 20.91
C GLY A 342 21.91 -16.38 20.33
N THR A 343 22.41 -17.10 19.33
CA THR A 343 23.61 -16.68 18.60
C THR A 343 23.32 -15.41 17.82
N ILE A 344 24.12 -14.38 18.04
CA ILE A 344 24.13 -13.16 17.22
C ILE A 344 25.08 -13.40 16.06
N GLN A 345 24.52 -13.57 14.85
CA GLN A 345 25.29 -13.76 13.63
C GLN A 345 24.93 -12.66 12.63
N GLU A 346 25.94 -11.87 12.28
CA GLU A 346 25.82 -10.87 11.23
C GLU A 346 25.69 -11.52 9.84
N GLY A 347 24.94 -10.86 8.96
CA GLY A 347 24.84 -11.22 7.54
C GLY A 347 23.82 -12.29 7.15
N ILE A 348 22.93 -12.71 8.06
CA ILE A 348 21.79 -13.59 7.71
C ILE A 348 20.71 -12.83 6.93
N TYR A 349 20.43 -11.58 7.31
CA TYR A 349 19.41 -10.73 6.68
C TYR A 349 20.04 -9.74 5.70
N GLN A 350 20.67 -10.25 4.66
CA GLN A 350 21.22 -9.43 3.58
C GLN A 350 20.19 -9.28 2.45
N PRO A 351 20.20 -8.15 1.71
CA PRO A 351 19.42 -8.03 0.48
C PRO A 351 19.77 -9.16 -0.49
N GLU A 352 18.75 -9.86 -0.99
CA GLU A 352 18.89 -10.94 -1.98
C GLU A 352 18.86 -10.39 -3.41
N GLY A 353 18.25 -9.22 -3.59
CA GLY A 353 18.07 -8.56 -4.88
C GLY A 353 17.01 -9.21 -5.77
N GLY A 354 16.83 -8.66 -6.97
CA GLY A 354 15.79 -9.07 -7.92
C GLY A 354 16.07 -10.35 -8.72
N THR A 355 17.10 -11.13 -8.38
CA THR A 355 17.43 -12.34 -9.15
C THR A 355 16.40 -13.43 -8.88
N ILE A 356 15.76 -13.92 -9.94
CA ILE A 356 14.85 -15.06 -9.86
C ILE A 356 15.67 -16.35 -9.67
N GLN A 357 15.47 -17.02 -8.53
CA GLN A 357 16.10 -18.30 -8.24
C GLN A 357 15.16 -19.44 -8.61
N GLU A 358 15.69 -20.45 -9.30
CA GLU A 358 14.96 -21.68 -9.64
C GLU A 358 15.51 -22.86 -8.85
N MET A 359 14.61 -23.73 -8.36
CA MET A 359 15.01 -24.95 -7.66
C MET A 359 15.65 -25.94 -8.66
N PRO A 360 16.82 -26.52 -8.36
CA PRO A 360 17.44 -27.52 -9.22
C PRO A 360 16.50 -28.69 -9.49
N GLY A 361 16.22 -28.99 -10.76
CA GLY A 361 15.31 -30.07 -11.15
C GLY A 361 13.84 -29.68 -11.19
N ALA A 362 13.49 -28.43 -10.91
CA ALA A 362 12.28 -27.84 -11.48
C ALA A 362 12.51 -27.80 -12.99
N GLY A 363 11.98 -28.78 -13.72
CA GLY A 363 11.81 -28.64 -15.16
C GLY A 363 10.95 -27.41 -15.46
N PRO A 364 10.81 -27.01 -16.74
CA PRO A 364 9.79 -26.03 -17.10
C PRO A 364 8.47 -26.41 -16.43
N ALA A 365 7.70 -25.42 -15.97
CA ALA A 365 6.37 -25.62 -15.42
C ALA A 365 5.67 -26.72 -16.23
N PRO A 366 5.10 -27.76 -15.59
CA PRO A 366 4.64 -28.94 -16.30
C PRO A 366 3.79 -28.49 -17.47
N ALA A 367 4.26 -28.80 -18.68
CA ALA A 367 3.52 -28.46 -19.89
C ALA A 367 2.10 -28.95 -19.70
N GLN A 368 1.11 -28.12 -20.03
CA GLN A 368 -0.28 -28.54 -19.94
C GLN A 368 -0.41 -29.89 -20.63
N PRO A 369 -1.00 -30.91 -19.97
CA PRO A 369 -1.04 -32.24 -20.52
C PRO A 369 -1.75 -32.20 -21.87
N THR A 370 -1.00 -32.49 -22.94
CA THR A 370 -1.57 -32.68 -24.26
C THR A 370 -2.30 -34.02 -24.24
N ALA A 371 -3.58 -34.03 -24.62
CA ALA A 371 -4.34 -35.27 -24.62
C ALA A 371 -3.77 -36.22 -25.67
N ALA A 372 -3.28 -37.40 -25.25
CA ALA A 372 -2.69 -38.40 -26.14
C ALA A 372 -3.75 -39.31 -26.80
N SER A 373 -5.01 -39.23 -26.36
CA SER A 373 -6.13 -39.98 -26.89
C SER A 373 -7.46 -39.22 -26.77
N LEU A 374 -8.48 -39.67 -27.48
CA LEU A 374 -9.84 -39.13 -27.37
C LEU A 374 -10.40 -39.25 -25.95
N ASP A 375 -10.21 -40.41 -25.30
CA ASP A 375 -10.70 -40.63 -23.92
C ASP A 375 -10.04 -39.65 -22.94
N GLU A 376 -8.72 -39.44 -23.07
CA GLU A 376 -7.99 -38.46 -22.27
C GLU A 376 -8.42 -37.02 -22.56
N ARG A 377 -8.73 -36.71 -23.83
CA ARG A 377 -9.26 -35.40 -24.25
C ARG A 377 -10.62 -35.12 -23.62
N ILE A 378 -11.47 -36.14 -23.54
CA ILE A 378 -12.78 -36.09 -22.88
C ILE A 378 -12.61 -35.92 -21.36
N ASP A 379 -11.71 -36.68 -20.73
CA ASP A 379 -11.48 -36.62 -19.27
C ASP A 379 -10.91 -35.26 -18.83
N LEU A 380 -9.91 -34.73 -19.56
CA LEU A 380 -9.37 -33.39 -19.33
C LEU A 380 -10.43 -32.32 -19.62
N GLY A 381 -11.18 -32.49 -20.71
CA GLY A 381 -12.27 -31.60 -21.08
C GLY A 381 -13.37 -31.52 -20.03
N LYS A 382 -13.68 -32.64 -19.36
CA LYS A 382 -14.64 -32.70 -18.25
C LYS A 382 -14.19 -31.87 -17.05
N GLN A 383 -12.90 -31.88 -16.73
CA GLN A 383 -12.35 -31.08 -15.63
C GLN A 383 -12.45 -29.59 -15.94
N ILE A 384 -12.08 -29.19 -17.16
CA ILE A 384 -12.19 -27.79 -17.62
C ILE A 384 -13.67 -27.36 -17.64
N TYR A 385 -14.58 -28.23 -18.10
CA TYR A 385 -16.00 -27.96 -18.09
C TYR A 385 -16.52 -27.67 -16.67
N ALA A 386 -16.10 -28.48 -15.69
CA ALA A 386 -16.51 -28.33 -14.30
C ALA A 386 -16.02 -27.01 -13.68
N GLN A 387 -14.84 -26.54 -14.08
CA GLN A 387 -14.23 -25.32 -13.56
C GLN A 387 -14.78 -24.05 -14.24
N THR A 388 -14.99 -24.12 -15.55
CA THR A 388 -15.17 -22.92 -16.39
C THR A 388 -16.59 -22.78 -16.95
N CYS A 389 -17.24 -23.89 -17.32
CA CYS A 389 -18.47 -23.87 -18.11
C CYS A 389 -19.73 -24.20 -17.28
N LEU A 390 -19.56 -24.99 -16.22
CA LEU A 390 -20.65 -25.55 -15.41
C LEU A 390 -21.51 -24.48 -14.75
N ALA A 391 -20.93 -23.35 -14.33
CA ALA A 391 -21.65 -22.29 -13.61
C ALA A 391 -22.89 -21.79 -14.38
N CYS A 392 -22.79 -21.72 -15.72
CA CYS A 392 -23.88 -21.26 -16.58
C CYS A 392 -24.60 -22.44 -17.27
N HIS A 393 -23.84 -23.37 -17.85
CA HIS A 393 -24.41 -24.45 -18.67
C HIS A 393 -24.85 -25.68 -17.86
N GLN A 394 -24.62 -25.68 -16.55
CA GLN A 394 -25.04 -26.70 -15.58
C GLN A 394 -24.35 -28.06 -15.78
N ALA A 395 -24.42 -28.95 -14.78
CA ALA A 395 -23.62 -30.17 -14.73
C ALA A 395 -23.88 -31.17 -15.87
N GLU A 396 -25.09 -31.15 -16.45
CA GLU A 396 -25.50 -32.02 -17.56
C GLU A 396 -25.68 -31.24 -18.87
N GLY A 397 -25.09 -30.05 -18.98
CA GLY A 397 -25.20 -29.21 -20.18
C GLY A 397 -26.62 -28.70 -20.47
N GLN A 398 -27.55 -28.81 -19.52
CA GLN A 398 -28.95 -28.46 -19.72
C GLN A 398 -29.21 -26.94 -19.74
N GLY A 399 -28.25 -26.13 -19.28
CA GLY A 399 -28.42 -24.68 -19.15
C GLY A 399 -29.54 -24.30 -18.18
N ILE A 400 -30.03 -23.06 -18.31
CA ILE A 400 -31.17 -22.54 -17.55
C ILE A 400 -32.16 -21.96 -18.57
N PRO A 401 -33.40 -22.48 -18.65
CA PRO A 401 -34.39 -21.99 -19.61
C PRO A 401 -34.52 -20.46 -19.60
N SER A 402 -34.53 -19.87 -20.79
CA SER A 402 -34.59 -18.40 -21.01
C SER A 402 -33.40 -17.58 -20.51
N ALA A 403 -32.37 -18.18 -19.91
CA ALA A 403 -31.17 -17.47 -19.44
C ALA A 403 -29.88 -18.00 -20.09
N PHE A 404 -29.63 -19.30 -20.00
CA PHE A 404 -28.42 -19.95 -20.56
C PHE A 404 -28.82 -21.11 -21.48
N PRO A 405 -28.39 -21.10 -22.74
CA PRO A 405 -28.79 -22.14 -23.69
C PRO A 405 -28.21 -23.52 -23.30
N PRO A 406 -28.92 -24.60 -23.63
CA PRO A 406 -28.41 -25.95 -23.43
C PRO A 406 -27.25 -26.24 -24.40
N LEU A 407 -26.22 -26.90 -23.86
CA LEU A 407 -25.20 -27.61 -24.64
C LEU A 407 -25.60 -29.07 -24.89
N ALA A 408 -26.50 -29.62 -24.08
CA ALA A 408 -27.03 -30.97 -24.24
C ALA A 408 -27.93 -31.08 -25.48
N ASN A 409 -27.64 -32.05 -26.35
CA ASN A 409 -28.35 -32.30 -27.60
C ASN A 409 -28.66 -31.01 -28.37
N SER A 410 -27.66 -30.12 -28.48
CA SER A 410 -27.84 -28.74 -28.94
C SER A 410 -27.74 -28.66 -30.46
N ASP A 411 -28.84 -28.31 -31.14
CA ASP A 411 -28.85 -28.09 -32.59
C ASP A 411 -27.83 -27.03 -33.03
N PHE A 412 -27.73 -25.95 -32.25
CA PHE A 412 -26.84 -24.83 -32.48
C PHE A 412 -25.37 -25.20 -32.33
N LEU A 413 -25.01 -26.00 -31.32
CA LEU A 413 -23.65 -26.51 -31.14
C LEU A 413 -23.27 -27.48 -32.27
N ASN A 414 -24.16 -28.43 -32.57
CA ASN A 414 -23.86 -29.52 -33.51
C ASN A 414 -23.85 -29.07 -34.98
N ALA A 415 -24.39 -27.89 -35.29
CA ALA A 415 -24.45 -27.35 -36.65
C ALA A 415 -23.12 -26.76 -37.15
N ASP A 416 -22.25 -26.26 -36.26
CA ASP A 416 -21.02 -25.56 -36.66
C ASP A 416 -19.96 -25.57 -35.55
N VAL A 417 -18.92 -26.38 -35.77
CA VAL A 417 -17.82 -26.57 -34.82
C VAL A 417 -16.91 -25.34 -34.77
N ASP A 418 -16.71 -24.65 -35.89
CA ASP A 418 -15.86 -23.46 -35.95
C ASP A 418 -16.53 -22.30 -35.22
N ARG A 419 -17.86 -22.19 -35.35
CA ARG A 419 -18.64 -21.26 -34.53
C ARG A 419 -18.51 -21.58 -33.05
N ALA A 420 -18.61 -22.84 -32.64
CA ALA A 420 -18.48 -23.22 -31.23
C ALA A 420 -17.10 -22.85 -30.66
N ILE A 421 -16.03 -23.12 -31.42
CA ILE A 421 -14.66 -22.70 -31.08
C ILE A 421 -14.57 -21.17 -30.98
N GLY A 422 -15.09 -20.44 -31.96
CA GLY A 422 -15.07 -18.98 -31.97
C GLY A 422 -15.82 -18.37 -30.79
N ILE A 423 -16.94 -18.96 -30.37
CA ILE A 423 -17.70 -18.53 -29.19
C ILE A 423 -16.89 -18.67 -27.91
N VAL A 424 -16.14 -19.76 -27.73
CA VAL A 424 -15.27 -19.91 -26.55
C VAL A 424 -14.14 -18.88 -26.55
N LEU A 425 -13.52 -18.63 -27.71
CA LEU A 425 -12.39 -17.71 -27.84
C LEU A 425 -12.78 -16.24 -27.76
N HIS A 426 -13.96 -15.86 -28.23
CA HIS A 426 -14.34 -14.46 -28.47
C HIS A 426 -15.64 -14.06 -27.77
N GLY A 427 -16.34 -15.00 -27.17
CA GLY A 427 -17.66 -14.80 -26.59
C GLY A 427 -18.78 -14.80 -27.63
N LEU A 428 -20.00 -14.60 -27.16
CA LEU A 428 -21.21 -14.50 -27.98
C LEU A 428 -22.17 -13.49 -27.35
N SER A 429 -22.75 -12.63 -28.17
CA SER A 429 -23.84 -11.76 -27.78
C SER A 429 -24.87 -11.67 -28.90
N GLY A 430 -26.09 -11.23 -28.57
CA GLY A 430 -27.19 -11.11 -29.51
C GLY A 430 -28.14 -12.31 -29.46
N GLU A 431 -29.22 -12.21 -30.25
CA GLU A 431 -30.29 -13.20 -30.26
C GLU A 431 -29.88 -14.47 -31.03
N ILE A 432 -30.03 -15.62 -30.39
CA ILE A 432 -29.85 -16.94 -30.98
C ILE A 432 -31.04 -17.84 -30.67
N THR A 433 -31.22 -18.88 -31.49
CA THR A 433 -32.20 -19.94 -31.23
C THR A 433 -31.45 -21.26 -31.01
N VAL A 434 -31.72 -21.91 -29.88
CA VAL A 434 -31.15 -23.22 -29.52
C VAL A 434 -32.29 -24.14 -29.12
N ASN A 435 -32.42 -25.28 -29.80
CA ASN A 435 -33.47 -26.28 -29.61
C ASN A 435 -34.88 -25.66 -29.62
N GLY A 436 -35.13 -24.76 -30.58
CA GLY A 436 -36.41 -24.06 -30.76
C GLY A 436 -36.74 -22.98 -29.71
N SER A 437 -35.84 -22.72 -28.75
CA SER A 437 -35.99 -21.64 -27.76
C SER A 437 -35.05 -20.47 -28.06
N THR A 438 -35.55 -19.25 -27.90
CA THR A 438 -34.77 -18.02 -28.14
C THR A 438 -34.01 -17.60 -26.88
N TYR A 439 -32.75 -17.23 -27.05
CA TYR A 439 -31.87 -16.69 -26.01
C TYR A 439 -31.24 -15.39 -26.51
N ASN A 440 -31.15 -14.38 -25.65
CA ASN A 440 -30.50 -13.11 -25.96
C ASN A 440 -29.72 -12.64 -24.72
N SER A 441 -28.62 -13.34 -24.47
CA SER A 441 -27.72 -13.12 -23.33
C SER A 441 -26.30 -12.86 -23.85
N VAL A 442 -25.35 -12.68 -22.93
CA VAL A 442 -23.93 -12.50 -23.25
C VAL A 442 -23.14 -13.65 -22.62
N MET A 443 -22.39 -14.36 -23.45
CA MET A 443 -21.31 -15.25 -23.03
C MET A 443 -19.99 -14.52 -23.25
N THR A 444 -19.21 -14.30 -22.19
CA THR A 444 -17.90 -13.67 -22.30
C THR A 444 -16.90 -14.62 -22.93
N ALA A 445 -15.89 -14.08 -23.62
CA ALA A 445 -14.73 -14.83 -24.06
C ALA A 445 -14.05 -15.53 -22.88
N GLN A 446 -13.51 -16.73 -23.11
CA GLN A 446 -12.82 -17.53 -22.09
C GLN A 446 -11.32 -17.51 -22.35
N THR A 447 -10.53 -17.25 -21.31
CA THR A 447 -9.06 -17.24 -21.38
C THR A 447 -8.53 -18.66 -21.20
N LEU A 448 -8.68 -19.47 -22.25
CA LEU A 448 -8.21 -20.86 -22.30
C LEU A 448 -7.14 -21.03 -23.39
N SER A 449 -6.21 -21.96 -23.17
CA SER A 449 -5.23 -22.39 -24.17
C SER A 449 -5.88 -23.13 -25.34
N ASP A 450 -5.19 -23.24 -26.48
CA ASP A 450 -5.70 -23.97 -27.64
C ASP A 450 -5.98 -25.46 -27.31
N GLU A 451 -5.19 -26.07 -26.42
CA GLU A 451 -5.40 -27.44 -25.93
C GLU A 451 -6.63 -27.52 -25.00
N GLU A 452 -6.81 -26.54 -24.11
CA GLU A 452 -7.96 -26.52 -23.20
C GLU A 452 -9.28 -26.33 -23.93
N VAL A 453 -9.33 -25.45 -24.94
CA VAL A 453 -10.50 -25.27 -25.80
C VAL A 453 -10.81 -26.55 -26.57
N ALA A 454 -9.79 -27.22 -27.11
CA ALA A 454 -9.94 -28.50 -27.79
C ALA A 454 -10.49 -29.60 -26.86
N ASN A 455 -9.96 -29.68 -25.64
CA ASN A 455 -10.39 -30.65 -24.63
C ASN A 455 -11.84 -30.42 -24.21
N VAL A 456 -12.18 -29.20 -23.79
CA VAL A 456 -13.52 -28.91 -23.25
C VAL A 456 -14.62 -29.07 -24.30
N LEU A 457 -14.37 -28.65 -25.56
CA LEU A 457 -15.35 -28.83 -26.63
C LEU A 457 -15.49 -30.30 -27.03
N THR A 458 -14.40 -31.06 -27.05
CA THR A 458 -14.46 -32.51 -27.29
C THR A 458 -15.30 -33.22 -26.23
N TYR A 459 -15.13 -32.88 -24.95
CA TYR A 459 -15.98 -33.39 -23.88
C TYR A 459 -17.46 -33.05 -24.12
N VAL A 460 -17.77 -31.80 -24.46
CA VAL A 460 -19.15 -31.36 -24.70
C VAL A 460 -19.77 -32.10 -25.90
N TYR A 461 -19.04 -32.24 -27.01
CA TYR A 461 -19.51 -32.96 -28.21
C TYR A 461 -19.69 -34.46 -27.97
N ASN A 462 -18.92 -35.06 -27.07
CA ASN A 462 -19.05 -36.48 -26.69
C ASN A 462 -19.97 -36.70 -25.49
N SER A 463 -20.66 -35.66 -25.03
CA SER A 463 -21.60 -35.72 -23.92
C SER A 463 -23.04 -35.46 -24.37
N TRP A 464 -23.99 -35.92 -23.56
CA TRP A 464 -25.41 -35.51 -23.62
C TRP A 464 -26.10 -35.61 -24.98
N GLY A 465 -25.75 -36.63 -25.76
CA GLY A 465 -26.39 -36.90 -27.05
C GLY A 465 -25.94 -35.98 -28.19
N ASN A 466 -24.85 -35.23 -28.02
CA ASN A 466 -24.21 -34.48 -29.10
C ASN A 466 -23.52 -35.42 -30.12
N ASN A 467 -23.07 -34.86 -31.23
CA ASN A 467 -22.66 -35.62 -32.41
C ASN A 467 -21.30 -36.35 -32.32
N GLY A 468 -20.59 -36.28 -31.19
CA GLY A 468 -19.33 -36.98 -30.96
C GLY A 468 -18.09 -36.38 -31.62
N THR A 469 -18.17 -35.13 -32.12
CA THR A 469 -17.02 -34.47 -32.76
C THR A 469 -15.82 -34.35 -31.81
N GLU A 470 -14.64 -34.74 -32.29
CA GLU A 470 -13.37 -34.45 -31.64
C GLU A 470 -12.84 -33.09 -32.13
N VAL A 471 -12.68 -32.13 -31.22
CA VAL A 471 -12.06 -30.83 -31.50
C VAL A 471 -10.58 -30.93 -31.19
N THR A 472 -9.73 -30.55 -32.15
CA THR A 472 -8.27 -30.61 -32.00
C THR A 472 -7.66 -29.22 -31.83
N PRO A 473 -6.48 -29.10 -31.20
CA PRO A 473 -5.79 -27.81 -31.06
C PRO A 473 -5.55 -27.11 -32.41
N VAL A 474 -5.28 -27.89 -33.46
CA VAL A 474 -5.11 -27.37 -34.83
C VAL A 474 -6.38 -26.69 -35.35
N MET A 475 -7.56 -27.23 -35.02
CA MET A 475 -8.84 -26.59 -35.36
C MET A 475 -9.00 -25.26 -34.61
N VAL A 476 -8.61 -25.22 -33.33
CA VAL A 476 -8.65 -24.01 -32.51
C VAL A 476 -7.72 -22.93 -33.07
N THR A 477 -6.46 -23.28 -33.33
CA THR A 477 -5.48 -22.36 -33.93
C THR A 477 -5.94 -21.84 -35.28
N ARG A 478 -6.56 -22.70 -36.12
CA ARG A 478 -7.12 -22.29 -37.42
C ARG A 478 -8.23 -21.25 -37.26
N VAL A 479 -9.20 -21.49 -36.38
CA VAL A 479 -10.30 -20.54 -36.12
C VAL A 479 -9.75 -19.23 -35.56
N LYS A 480 -8.83 -19.31 -34.61
CA LYS A 480 -8.14 -18.17 -33.99
C LYS A 480 -7.35 -17.31 -34.99
N SER A 481 -6.87 -17.90 -36.09
CA SER A 481 -6.14 -17.20 -37.16
C SER A 481 -7.03 -16.68 -38.30
N SER A 482 -8.33 -16.99 -38.26
CA SER A 482 -9.31 -16.65 -39.31
C SER A 482 -10.18 -15.44 -38.95
N HIS A 483 -9.86 -14.77 -37.85
CA HIS A 483 -10.39 -13.50 -37.37
C HIS A 483 -9.23 -12.52 -37.23
#